data_AF-A0A944CBZ8-F1
#
_entry.id   AF-A0A944CBZ8-F1
#
_cell.length_a   1.000
_cell.length_b   1.000
_cell.length_c   1.000
_cell.angle_alpha   90.00
_cell.angle_beta   90.00
_cell.angle_gamma   90.00
#
_symmetry.space_group_name_H-M   'P 1'
#
loop_
_entity.id
_entity.type
_entity.pdbx_description
1 polymer ?
#
loop_
_entity_poly.entity_id
_entity_poly.type
_entity_poly.pdbx_seq_one_letter_code
_entity_poly.pdbx_strand_id
1 'polypeptide(L)'
;MPRFPAYEKNIVALGKLLAEASVNPELKQRLIDDPAAELRRIGLPEKTAALFNFKVIQEDDHEKPPVVLPYRLNEERLASGDEQYLSQLADLIPPNTLN
;
A
#
# COMPACT_ATOMS: atom_id res chain seq x y z
N MET A 1 -7.65 1.41 18.96
CA MET A 1 -7.07 0.88 17.70
C MET A 1 -7.78 -0.42 17.36
N PRO A 2 -8.41 -0.56 16.20
CA PRO A 2 -8.85 -1.88 15.73
C PRO A 2 -7.56 -2.70 15.54
N ARG A 3 -7.31 -3.60 16.50
CA ARG A 3 -6.20 -4.54 16.42
C ARG A 3 -6.56 -5.47 15.29
N PHE A 4 -5.79 -5.40 14.20
CA PHE A 4 -5.85 -6.35 13.12
C PHE A 4 -5.81 -7.75 13.74
N PRO A 5 -6.88 -8.55 13.69
CA PRO A 5 -6.81 -9.89 14.25
C PRO A 5 -5.94 -10.68 13.26
N ALA A 6 -4.65 -10.76 13.59
CA ALA A 6 -3.62 -11.41 12.80
C ALA A 6 -3.86 -12.92 12.86
N TYR A 7 -4.87 -13.38 12.11
CA TYR A 7 -5.04 -14.80 11.84
C TYR A 7 -3.98 -15.16 10.82
N GLU A 8 -2.97 -15.93 11.25
CA GLU A 8 -1.83 -16.38 10.44
C GLU A 8 -2.26 -16.95 9.07
N LYS A 9 -3.41 -17.64 9.03
CA LYS A 9 -4.04 -18.13 7.81
C LYS A 9 -4.37 -17.03 6.79
N ASN A 10 -4.79 -15.86 7.24
CA ASN A 10 -5.15 -14.74 6.38
C ASN A 10 -3.90 -14.05 5.81
N ILE A 11 -2.80 -14.04 6.57
CA ILE A 11 -1.51 -13.52 6.10
C ILE A 11 -0.97 -14.42 4.99
N VAL A 12 -1.03 -15.74 5.17
CA VAL A 12 -0.62 -16.72 4.14
C VAL A 12 -1.51 -16.62 2.90
N ALA A 13 -2.84 -16.49 3.07
CA ALA A 13 -3.77 -16.32 1.95
C ALA A 13 -3.50 -15.03 1.16
N LEU A 14 -3.21 -13.92 1.86
CA LEU A 14 -2.83 -12.65 1.23
C LEU A 14 -1.51 -12.77 0.48
N GLY A 15 -0.49 -13.40 1.08
CA GLY A 15 0.79 -13.63 0.41
C GLY A 15 0.66 -14.46 -0.86
N LYS A 16 -0.21 -15.48 -0.85
CA LYS A 16 -0.53 -16.27 -2.04
C LYS A 16 -1.22 -15.45 -3.12
N LEU A 17 -2.23 -14.64 -2.75
CA LEU A 17 -2.93 -13.76 -3.69
C LEU A 17 -1.95 -12.82 -4.41
N LEU A 18 -1.02 -12.22 -3.67
CA LEU A 18 -0.01 -11.33 -4.25
C LEU A 18 0.99 -12.07 -5.15
N ALA A 19 1.41 -13.27 -4.74
CA ALA A 19 2.30 -14.11 -5.55
C ALA A 19 1.61 -14.62 -6.83
N GLU A 20 0.32 -14.92 -6.79
CA GLU A 20 -0.45 -15.28 -7.98
C GLU A 20 -0.68 -14.07 -8.88
N ALA A 21 -0.90 -12.88 -8.31
CA ALA A 21 -1.06 -11.64 -9.07
C ALA A 21 0.23 -11.21 -9.79
N SER A 22 1.41 -11.63 -9.32
CA SER A 22 2.68 -11.32 -9.99
C SER A 22 2.89 -12.12 -11.28
N VAL A 23 2.27 -13.29 -11.41
CA VAL A 23 2.40 -14.19 -12.57
C VAL A 23 1.14 -14.27 -13.44
N ASN A 24 -0.01 -13.78 -12.95
CA ASN A 24 -1.28 -13.78 -13.67
C ASN A 24 -1.77 -12.34 -13.93
N PRO A 25 -1.66 -11.83 -15.16
CA PRO A 25 -2.08 -10.48 -15.53
C PRO A 25 -3.57 -10.20 -15.29
N GLU A 26 -4.44 -11.20 -15.49
CA GLU A 26 -5.90 -11.03 -15.28
C GLU A 26 -6.26 -10.96 -13.80
N LEU A 27 -5.55 -11.70 -12.95
CA LEU A 27 -5.71 -11.59 -11.50
C LEU A 27 -5.17 -10.23 -11.01
N LYS A 28 -4.03 -9.80 -11.56
CA LYS A 28 -3.44 -8.48 -11.28
C LYS A 28 -4.42 -7.35 -11.58
N GLN A 29 -5.03 -7.36 -12.76
CA GLN A 29 -5.99 -6.33 -13.15
C GLN A 29 -7.22 -6.32 -12.23
N ARG A 30 -7.78 -7.49 -11.91
CA ARG A 30 -8.92 -7.59 -10.97
C ARG A 30 -8.57 -7.08 -9.57
N LEU A 31 -7.36 -7.35 -9.11
CA LEU A 31 -6.85 -6.87 -7.81
C LEU A 31 -6.65 -5.35 -7.81
N ILE A 32 -6.29 -4.75 -8.94
CA ILE A 32 -6.19 -3.30 -9.11
C ILE A 32 -7.59 -2.66 -9.14
N ASP A 33 -8.51 -3.24 -9.91
CA ASP A 33 -9.85 -2.69 -10.14
C ASP A 33 -10.75 -2.77 -8.89
N ASP A 34 -10.75 -3.92 -8.19
CA ASP A 34 -11.51 -4.11 -6.94
C ASP A 34 -10.74 -5.00 -5.95
N PRO A 35 -9.76 -4.43 -5.22
CA PRO A 35 -8.99 -5.18 -4.23
C PRO A 35 -9.87 -5.73 -3.11
N ALA A 36 -10.97 -5.05 -2.76
CA ALA A 36 -11.87 -5.50 -1.71
C ALA A 36 -12.62 -6.78 -2.12
N ALA A 37 -13.04 -6.91 -3.39
CA ALA A 37 -13.66 -8.13 -3.90
C ALA A 37 -12.70 -9.33 -3.86
N GLU A 38 -11.45 -9.14 -4.25
CA GLU A 38 -10.45 -10.23 -4.24
C GLU A 38 -10.02 -10.60 -2.82
N LEU A 39 -9.93 -9.63 -1.89
CA LEU A 39 -9.70 -9.91 -0.47
C LEU A 39 -10.88 -10.69 0.18
N ARG A 40 -12.13 -10.39 -0.21
CA ARG A 40 -13.30 -11.17 0.24
C ARG A 40 -13.26 -12.60 -0.30
N ARG A 41 -12.84 -12.79 -1.55
CA ARG A 41 -12.72 -14.12 -2.19
C ARG A 41 -11.76 -15.06 -1.45
N ILE A 42 -10.67 -14.54 -0.92
CA ILE A 42 -9.71 -15.33 -0.13
C ILE A 42 -10.14 -15.54 1.33
N GLY A 43 -11.34 -15.09 1.70
CA GLY A 43 -11.95 -15.33 3.01
C GLY A 43 -11.56 -14.32 4.10
N LEU A 44 -11.04 -13.12 3.74
CA LEU A 44 -10.84 -12.10 4.76
C LEU A 44 -12.19 -11.58 5.29
N PRO A 45 -12.33 -11.39 6.61
CA PRO A 45 -13.53 -10.79 7.20
C PRO A 45 -13.80 -9.40 6.60
N GLU A 46 -15.07 -9.07 6.36
CA GLU A 46 -15.46 -7.75 5.81
C GLU A 46 -14.92 -6.57 6.62
N LYS A 47 -14.89 -6.70 7.95
CA LYS A 47 -14.30 -5.68 8.82
C LYS A 47 -12.81 -5.46 8.55
N THR A 48 -12.10 -6.50 8.12
CA THR A 48 -10.69 -6.41 7.77
C THR A 48 -10.53 -5.84 6.37
N ALA A 49 -11.31 -6.30 5.39
CA ALA A 49 -11.34 -5.73 4.04
C ALA A 49 -11.67 -4.22 4.06
N ALA A 50 -12.59 -3.79 4.93
CA ALA A 50 -12.94 -2.38 5.12
C ALA A 50 -11.83 -1.53 5.77
N LEU A 51 -10.83 -2.16 6.41
CA LEU A 51 -9.65 -1.47 6.92
C LEU A 51 -8.56 -1.33 5.85
N PHE A 52 -8.70 -2.01 4.71
CA PHE A 52 -7.76 -1.98 3.59
C PHE A 52 -8.27 -1.06 2.47
N ASN A 53 -8.14 0.25 2.63
CA ASN A 53 -8.13 1.17 1.49
C ASN A 53 -6.70 1.19 0.91
N PHE A 54 -6.33 0.18 0.13
CA PHE A 54 -5.03 0.16 -0.56
C PHE A 54 -5.25 0.44 -2.03
N LYS A 55 -4.57 1.47 -2.55
CA LYS A 55 -4.40 1.65 -3.98
C LYS A 55 -3.25 0.73 -4.40
N VAL A 56 -3.55 -0.28 -5.20
CA VAL A 56 -2.51 -1.10 -5.82
C VAL A 56 -1.88 -0.24 -6.93
N ILE A 57 -0.62 0.13 -6.76
CA ILE A 57 0.12 0.91 -7.74
C ILE A 57 1.02 -0.04 -8.51
N GLN A 58 0.91 -0.02 -9.84
CA GLN A 58 1.81 -0.74 -10.72
C GLN A 58 3.04 0.13 -10.99
N GLU A 59 4.25 -0.37 -10.69
CA GLU A 59 5.49 0.36 -10.97
C GLU A 59 5.68 0.66 -12.47
N ASP A 60 5.24 -0.24 -13.35
CA ASP A 60 5.42 -0.09 -14.80
C ASP A 60 4.60 1.05 -15.44
N ASP A 61 3.57 1.55 -14.75
CA ASP A 61 2.59 2.51 -15.30
C ASP A 61 2.93 3.97 -14.95
N HIS A 62 4.08 4.18 -14.29
CA HIS A 62 4.56 5.49 -13.87
C HIS A 62 5.99 5.72 -14.33
N GLU A 63 6.27 6.90 -14.90
CA GLU A 63 7.64 7.34 -15.23
C GLU A 63 8.55 7.41 -13.99
N LYS A 64 7.97 7.40 -12.78
CA LYS A 64 8.68 7.44 -11.49
C LYS A 64 8.10 6.40 -10.51
N PRO A 65 8.95 5.80 -9.66
CA PRO A 65 8.49 4.90 -8.61
C PRO A 65 7.50 5.61 -7.67
N PRO A 66 6.40 4.95 -7.26
CA PRO A 66 5.46 5.56 -6.34
C PRO A 66 6.09 5.77 -4.96
N VAL A 67 6.07 7.01 -4.46
CA VAL A 67 6.53 7.35 -3.11
C VAL A 67 5.35 7.27 -2.13
N VAL A 68 5.50 6.48 -1.06
CA VAL A 68 4.52 6.39 0.02
C VAL A 68 4.92 7.31 1.16
N LEU A 69 4.09 8.30 1.44
CA LEU A 69 4.33 9.23 2.56
C LEU A 69 3.65 8.76 3.85
N PRO A 70 4.21 9.08 5.03
CA PRO A 70 3.61 8.74 6.32
C PRO A 70 2.23 9.41 6.50
N TYR A 71 1.27 8.68 7.10
CA TYR A 71 -0.11 9.14 7.32
C TYR A 71 -0.26 10.39 8.22
N ARG A 72 0.80 10.78 8.97
CA ARG A 72 0.77 11.93 9.89
C ARG A 72 1.88 12.93 9.55
N LEU A 73 1.87 13.41 8.32
CA LEU A 73 2.68 14.56 7.96
C LEU A 73 2.21 15.79 8.75
N ASN A 74 3.17 16.62 9.15
CA ASN A 74 2.88 17.92 9.75
C ASN A 74 2.71 18.93 8.60
N GLU A 75 1.45 19.21 8.27
CA GLU A 75 1.07 20.09 7.15
C GLU A 75 1.63 21.50 7.29
N GLU A 76 1.73 22.03 8.52
CA GLU A 76 2.28 23.36 8.77
C GLU A 76 3.77 23.42 8.43
N ARG A 77 4.55 22.40 8.82
CA ARG A 77 5.99 22.33 8.53
C ARG A 77 6.30 22.06 7.06
N LEU A 78 5.42 21.31 6.39
CA LEU A 78 5.46 21.15 4.93
C LEU A 78 5.19 22.48 4.22
N ALA A 79 4.15 23.20 4.62
CA ALA A 79 3.79 24.48 4.02
C ALA A 79 4.84 25.56 4.28
N SER A 80 5.52 25.53 5.43
CA SER A 80 6.58 26.47 5.77
C SER A 80 7.93 26.15 5.12
N GLY A 81 8.06 25.02 4.42
CA GLY A 81 9.31 24.59 3.81
C GLY A 81 10.43 24.37 4.84
N ASP A 82 10.10 23.86 6.04
CA ASP A 82 11.09 23.62 7.11
C ASP A 82 12.17 22.65 6.62
N GLU A 83 13.37 23.17 6.35
CA GLU A 83 14.50 22.42 5.77
C GLU A 83 14.88 21.20 6.63
N GLN A 84 14.80 21.32 7.95
CA GLN A 84 15.13 20.23 8.87
C GLN A 84 14.08 19.13 8.80
N TYR A 85 12.80 19.51 8.75
CA TYR A 85 11.69 18.56 8.60
C TYR A 85 11.70 17.85 7.23
N LEU A 86 11.96 18.59 6.16
CA LEU A 86 12.04 18.04 4.80
C LEU A 86 13.24 17.11 4.62
N SER A 87 14.38 17.41 5.25
CA SER A 87 15.56 16.53 5.22
C SER A 87 15.29 15.22 5.97
N GLN A 88 14.65 15.28 7.14
CA GLN A 88 14.23 14.08 7.87
C GLN A 88 13.19 13.26 7.11
N LEU A 89 12.30 13.93 6.36
CA LEU A 89 11.33 13.25 5.51
C LEU A 89 12.02 12.57 4.31
N ALA A 90 13.04 13.19 3.73
CA ALA A 90 13.84 12.61 2.66
C ALA A 90 14.63 11.38 3.13
N ASP A 91 15.18 11.39 4.36
CA ASP A 91 15.87 10.23 4.94
C ASP A 91 14.94 9.02 5.14
N LEU A 92 13.63 9.26 5.33
CA LEU A 92 12.62 8.21 5.47
C LEU A 92 12.17 7.63 4.12
N ILE A 93 12.47 8.31 3.02
CA ILE A 93 12.09 7.91 1.67
C ILE A 93 13.31 7.22 1.03
N PRO A 94 13.22 5.95 0.59
CA PRO A 94 14.36 5.26 0.01
C PRO A 94 14.88 6.02 -1.24
N PRO A 95 16.19 6.22 -1.38
CA PRO A 95 16.79 7.12 -2.39
C PRO A 95 16.47 6.74 -3.85
N ASN A 96 16.07 5.50 -4.08
CA ASN A 96 15.70 4.99 -5.40
C ASN A 96 14.29 5.41 -5.86
N THR A 97 13.53 6.17 -5.07
CA THR A 97 12.13 6.55 -5.37
C THR A 97 11.95 8.02 -5.79
N LEU A 98 13.00 8.84 -5.72
CA LEU A 98 12.91 10.30 -5.97
C LEU A 98 13.53 10.78 -7.29
N ASN A 99 14.23 9.90 -8.03
CA ASN A 99 14.82 10.22 -9.34
C ASN A 99 13.83 9.95 -10.47
#